data_AF-A0A9P5P7S8-F1
#
_entry.id   AF-A0A9P5P7S8-F1
#
_cell.length_a   1.000
_cell.length_b   1.000
_cell.length_c   1.000
_cell.angle_alpha   90.00
_cell.angle_beta   90.00
_cell.angle_gamma   90.00
#
_symmetry.space_group_name_H-M   'P 1'
#
loop_
_entity.id
_entity.type
_entity.pdbx_description
1 polymer ?
#
loop_
_entity_poly.entity_id
_entity_poly.type
_entity_poly.pdbx_seq_one_letter_code
_entity_poly.pdbx_strand_id
1 'polypeptide(L)'
;AEDLGDKYVLLHPTAQSARPLEDIENAALAKYLQDENIPTARAVHWGHLRLPNGQIARSYWKEKGKVEDLRMARNVKATVHAKPDFAEIQFYFRFQGNLEDDQAEPETLAMVSRYSKPDAQLLKDSFGTVISCKYQGADNLAVIPVKDIKSVVGMVPHS
;
A
#
# COMPACT_ATOMS: atom_id res chain seq x y z
N ALA A 1 -13.73 -3.69 12.33
CA ALA A 1 -12.49 -2.88 12.47
C ALA A 1 -11.54 -3.66 13.36
N GLU A 2 -10.26 -3.71 13.03
CA GLU A 2 -9.25 -4.48 13.78
C GLU A 2 -8.14 -3.54 14.26
N ASP A 3 -7.84 -3.55 15.55
CA ASP A 3 -6.73 -2.80 16.12
C ASP A 3 -5.41 -3.53 15.81
N LEU A 4 -4.43 -2.81 15.27
CA LEU A 4 -3.12 -3.34 14.89
C LEU A 4 -2.01 -2.87 15.86
N GLY A 5 -2.39 -2.20 16.95
CA GLY A 5 -1.48 -1.49 17.82
C GLY A 5 -0.96 -0.19 17.21
N ASP A 6 -0.19 0.57 17.98
CA ASP A 6 0.42 1.84 17.56
C ASP A 6 -0.57 2.86 16.99
N LYS A 7 -1.85 2.76 17.38
CA LYS A 7 -3.00 3.55 16.89
C LYS A 7 -3.39 3.28 15.42
N TYR A 8 -2.83 2.26 14.79
CA TYR A 8 -3.29 1.79 13.48
C TYR A 8 -4.54 0.93 13.63
N VAL A 9 -5.55 1.15 12.77
CA VAL A 9 -6.76 0.34 12.77
C VAL A 9 -7.15 -0.04 11.35
N LEU A 10 -7.29 -1.33 11.08
CA LEU A 10 -7.79 -1.85 9.82
C LEU A 10 -9.32 -1.70 9.79
N LEU A 11 -9.84 -1.10 8.72
CA LEU A 11 -11.23 -0.67 8.63
C LEU A 11 -11.95 -1.29 7.44
N HIS A 12 -13.26 -1.45 7.60
CA HIS A 12 -14.16 -1.83 6.52
C HIS A 12 -14.18 -0.77 5.42
N PRO A 13 -14.50 -1.16 4.18
CA PRO A 13 -15.06 -2.46 3.76
C PRO A 13 -14.02 -3.58 3.63
N THR A 14 -14.47 -4.82 3.86
CA THR A 14 -13.65 -6.05 3.78
C THR A 14 -14.29 -7.00 2.79
N ALA A 15 -13.50 -7.78 2.06
CA ALA A 15 -14.02 -8.76 1.11
C ALA A 15 -14.70 -9.89 1.87
N GLN A 16 -15.76 -10.46 1.30
CA GLN A 16 -16.49 -11.57 1.93
C GLN A 16 -15.67 -12.88 1.91
N SER A 17 -14.79 -13.04 0.93
CA SER A 17 -13.99 -14.24 0.75
C SER A 17 -12.59 -13.89 0.26
N ALA A 18 -11.63 -14.75 0.59
CA ALA A 18 -10.28 -14.65 0.04
C ALA A 18 -10.30 -14.95 -1.46
N ARG A 19 -9.56 -14.17 -2.25
CA ARG A 19 -9.31 -14.43 -3.68
C ARG A 19 -7.85 -14.83 -3.89
N PRO A 20 -7.54 -15.63 -4.93
CA PRO A 20 -6.15 -15.77 -5.36
C PRO A 20 -5.60 -14.40 -5.76
N LEU A 21 -4.35 -14.12 -5.37
CA LEU A 21 -3.58 -13.01 -5.91
C LEU A 21 -3.31 -13.28 -7.40
N GLU A 22 -3.31 -12.22 -8.20
CA GLU A 22 -2.90 -12.25 -9.62
C GLU A 22 -1.39 -12.49 -9.72
N ASP A 23 -0.89 -12.89 -10.90
CA ASP A 23 0.53 -13.23 -11.07
C ASP A 23 1.47 -12.08 -10.67
N ILE A 24 1.12 -10.84 -11.06
CA ILE A 24 1.88 -9.64 -10.71
C ILE A 24 1.82 -9.31 -9.20
N GLU A 25 0.71 -9.65 -8.53
CA GLU A 25 0.54 -9.45 -7.10
C GLU A 25 1.33 -10.51 -6.31
N ASN A 26 1.32 -11.76 -6.76
CA ASN A 26 2.16 -12.82 -6.19
C ASN A 26 3.64 -12.52 -6.39
N ALA A 27 4.06 -12.01 -7.55
CA ALA A 27 5.44 -11.61 -7.78
C ALA A 27 5.89 -10.50 -6.81
N ALA A 28 5.01 -9.53 -6.53
CA ALA A 28 5.27 -8.49 -5.55
C ALA A 28 5.37 -9.04 -4.11
N LEU A 29 4.54 -10.01 -3.76
CA LEU A 29 4.59 -10.71 -2.47
C LEU A 29 5.84 -11.57 -2.33
N ALA A 30 6.18 -12.37 -3.34
CA ALA A 30 7.40 -13.19 -3.40
C ALA A 30 8.65 -12.35 -3.16
N LYS A 31 8.73 -11.19 -3.83
CA LYS A 31 9.81 -10.22 -3.65
C LYS A 31 9.88 -9.65 -2.23
N TYR A 32 8.74 -9.41 -1.58
CA TYR A 32 8.69 -8.95 -0.19
C TYR A 32 9.21 -10.03 0.77
N LEU A 33 8.78 -11.28 0.56
CA LEU A 33 9.19 -12.43 1.36
C LEU A 33 10.63 -12.89 1.10
N GLN A 34 11.24 -12.44 -0.01
CA GLN A 34 12.52 -12.93 -0.52
C GLN A 34 12.49 -14.43 -0.82
N ASP A 35 11.33 -14.92 -1.27
CA ASP A 35 11.09 -16.31 -1.63
C ASP A 35 10.31 -16.38 -2.96
N GLU A 36 10.95 -16.92 -3.99
CA GLU A 36 10.37 -17.07 -5.33
C GLU A 36 9.50 -18.33 -5.47
N ASN A 37 9.52 -19.24 -4.50
CA ASN A 37 8.78 -20.50 -4.52
C ASN A 37 7.47 -20.44 -3.73
N ILE A 38 6.97 -19.24 -3.42
CA ILE A 38 5.70 -19.11 -2.72
C ILE A 38 4.55 -19.64 -3.61
N PRO A 39 3.66 -20.49 -3.07
CA PRO A 39 2.44 -20.85 -3.80
C PRO A 39 1.57 -19.61 -4.02
N THR A 40 0.67 -19.66 -5.00
CA THR A 40 -0.31 -18.61 -5.26
C THR A 40 -1.08 -18.29 -3.96
N ALA A 41 -0.80 -17.13 -3.38
CA ALA A 41 -1.39 -16.73 -2.13
C ALA A 41 -2.87 -16.36 -2.34
N ARG A 42 -3.67 -16.58 -1.30
CA ARG A 42 -5.07 -16.14 -1.26
C ARG A 42 -5.23 -15.10 -0.17
N ALA A 43 -5.82 -13.95 -0.52
CA ALA A 43 -5.95 -12.82 0.39
C ALA A 43 -7.39 -12.32 0.49
N VAL A 44 -7.82 -12.01 1.71
CA VAL A 44 -9.03 -11.20 1.96
C VAL A 44 -8.65 -9.74 1.86
N HIS A 45 -9.27 -9.01 0.95
CA HIS A 45 -8.96 -7.60 0.74
C HIS A 45 -9.68 -6.71 1.77
N TRP A 46 -8.96 -5.72 2.25
CA TRP A 46 -9.45 -4.66 3.11
C TRP A 46 -9.34 -3.31 2.42
N GLY A 47 -10.33 -2.46 2.69
CA GLY A 47 -10.55 -1.21 2.00
C GLY A 47 -9.80 -0.04 2.60
N HIS A 48 -9.71 0.02 3.93
CA HIS A 48 -9.30 1.23 4.63
C HIS A 48 -8.34 0.93 5.79
N LEU A 49 -7.47 1.88 6.08
CA LEU A 49 -6.57 1.88 7.23
C LEU A 49 -6.62 3.26 7.91
N ARG A 50 -6.92 3.28 9.20
CA ARG A 50 -6.72 4.46 10.04
C ARG A 50 -5.26 4.52 10.47
N LEU A 51 -4.61 5.64 10.22
CA LEU A 51 -3.23 5.92 10.61
C LEU A 51 -3.18 6.53 12.03
N PRO A 52 -2.01 6.56 12.68
CA PRO A 52 -1.86 7.11 14.03
C PRO A 52 -2.22 8.59 14.15
N ASN A 53 -2.09 9.32 13.05
CA ASN A 53 -2.47 10.74 12.94
C ASN A 53 -3.97 10.95 12.67
N GLY A 54 -4.78 9.89 12.69
CA GLY A 54 -6.22 9.94 12.48
C GLY A 54 -6.66 9.97 11.01
N GLN A 55 -5.72 10.10 10.06
CA GLN A 55 -6.06 10.02 8.63
C GLN A 55 -6.57 8.62 8.27
N ILE A 56 -7.52 8.55 7.34
CA ILE A 56 -7.99 7.30 6.77
C ILE A 56 -7.39 7.16 5.38
N ALA A 57 -6.43 6.25 5.26
CA ALA A 57 -5.88 5.82 3.98
C ALA A 57 -6.84 4.80 3.35
N ARG A 58 -7.19 5.01 2.09
CA ARG A 58 -8.18 4.20 1.36
C ARG A 58 -7.52 3.42 0.23
N SER A 59 -8.13 2.33 -0.20
CA SER A 59 -7.60 1.50 -1.27
C SER A 59 -8.28 1.75 -2.61
N TYR A 60 -7.53 1.59 -3.69
CA TYR A 60 -8.04 1.57 -5.06
C TYR A 60 -9.17 0.56 -5.23
N TRP A 61 -9.03 -0.65 -4.66
CA TRP A 61 -10.05 -1.70 -4.71
C TRP A 61 -11.46 -1.23 -4.32
N LYS A 62 -11.58 -0.24 -3.42
CA LYS A 62 -12.88 0.26 -2.94
C LYS A 62 -13.28 1.64 -3.40
N GLU A 63 -12.35 2.37 -4.00
CA GLU A 63 -12.61 3.67 -4.58
C GLU A 63 -12.67 3.62 -6.12
N LYS A 64 -12.30 2.50 -6.76
CA LYS A 64 -12.45 2.30 -8.21
C LYS A 64 -13.90 2.55 -8.62
N GLY A 65 -14.11 3.42 -9.61
CA GLY A 65 -15.42 3.75 -10.16
C GLY A 65 -16.17 4.89 -9.45
N LYS A 66 -15.63 5.45 -8.36
CA LYS A 66 -16.18 6.65 -7.72
C LYS A 66 -15.53 7.90 -8.33
N VAL A 67 -16.16 8.44 -9.36
CA VAL A 67 -15.63 9.61 -10.11
C VAL A 67 -15.89 10.93 -9.37
N GLU A 68 -16.85 10.96 -8.46
CA GLU A 68 -17.36 12.20 -7.85
C GLU A 68 -16.57 12.69 -6.63
N ASP A 69 -15.68 11.88 -6.06
CA ASP A 69 -14.96 12.21 -4.83
C ASP A 69 -13.44 12.18 -5.07
N LEU A 70 -12.93 13.25 -5.67
CA LEU A 70 -11.50 13.54 -5.91
C LEU A 70 -10.65 13.63 -4.61
N ARG A 71 -11.18 13.26 -3.46
CA ARG A 71 -10.43 13.12 -2.21
C ARG A 71 -9.59 11.85 -2.30
N MET A 72 -8.49 11.93 -3.05
CA MET A 72 -7.53 10.85 -3.31
C MET A 72 -6.78 10.42 -2.05
N ALA A 73 -7.50 9.91 -1.06
CA ALA A 73 -6.93 9.35 0.17
C ALA A 73 -6.26 7.98 -0.07
N ARG A 74 -6.01 7.62 -1.34
CA ARG A 74 -5.32 6.41 -1.76
C ARG A 74 -3.81 6.55 -1.80
N ASN A 75 -3.34 7.78 -1.96
CA ASN A 75 -1.92 8.06 -2.06
C ASN A 75 -1.34 8.28 -0.67
N VAL A 76 -0.22 7.63 -0.41
CA VAL A 76 0.45 7.69 0.88
C VAL A 76 1.93 7.98 0.73
N LYS A 77 2.46 8.61 1.77
CA LYS A 77 3.89 8.64 2.06
C LYS A 77 4.21 7.48 3.00
N ALA A 78 5.03 6.55 2.52
CA ALA A 78 5.63 5.48 3.31
C ALA A 78 7.11 5.77 3.59
N THR A 79 7.69 5.03 4.52
CA THR A 79 9.14 5.07 4.77
C THR A 79 9.74 3.72 4.41
N VAL A 80 10.60 3.70 3.40
CA VAL A 80 11.31 2.50 2.96
C VAL A 80 12.81 2.77 3.11
N HIS A 81 13.51 1.97 3.92
CA HIS A 81 14.94 2.18 4.25
C HIS A 81 15.27 3.62 4.68
N ALA A 82 14.46 4.18 5.59
CA ALA A 82 14.59 5.56 6.10
C ALA A 82 14.43 6.67 5.04
N LYS A 83 13.98 6.36 3.83
CA LYS A 83 13.69 7.35 2.79
C LYS A 83 12.19 7.45 2.53
N PRO A 84 11.68 8.65 2.23
CA PRO A 84 10.28 8.81 1.86
C PRO A 84 10.02 8.12 0.52
N ASP A 85 8.92 7.38 0.48
CA ASP A 85 8.43 6.70 -0.71
C ASP A 85 6.95 7.03 -0.90
N PHE A 86 6.52 7.18 -2.14
CA PHE A 86 5.15 7.54 -2.47
C PHE A 86 4.48 6.40 -3.22
N ALA A 87 3.27 6.04 -2.81
CA ALA A 87 2.56 4.92 -3.41
C ALA A 87 1.05 5.12 -3.37
N GLU A 88 0.34 4.54 -4.33
CA GLU A 88 -1.11 4.38 -4.28
C GLU A 88 -1.46 3.00 -3.70
N ILE A 89 -2.28 2.97 -2.67
CA ILE A 89 -2.74 1.72 -2.05
C ILE A 89 -3.71 1.00 -3.00
N GLN A 90 -3.40 -0.24 -3.33
CA GLN A 90 -4.28 -1.10 -4.13
C GLN A 90 -5.31 -1.81 -3.25
N PHE A 91 -4.85 -2.44 -2.16
CA PHE A 91 -5.66 -3.05 -1.09
C PHE A 91 -4.77 -3.40 0.11
N TYR A 92 -5.39 -3.64 1.27
CA TYR A 92 -4.72 -4.21 2.43
C TYR A 92 -5.10 -5.68 2.58
N PHE A 93 -4.24 -6.47 3.21
CA PHE A 93 -4.50 -7.88 3.50
C PHE A 93 -3.70 -8.33 4.72
N ARG A 94 -4.14 -9.42 5.34
CA ARG A 94 -3.37 -10.13 6.37
C ARG A 94 -2.69 -11.34 5.75
N PHE A 95 -1.44 -11.57 6.11
CA PHE A 95 -0.62 -12.63 5.56
C PHE A 95 0.08 -13.40 6.68
N GLN A 96 -0.05 -14.72 6.64
CA GLN A 96 0.65 -15.64 7.53
C GLN A 96 1.85 -16.20 6.77
N GLY A 97 3.06 -15.69 7.06
CA GLY A 97 4.27 -16.07 6.33
C GLY A 97 4.86 -17.42 6.73
N ASN A 98 4.67 -17.83 7.98
CA ASN A 98 5.10 -19.15 8.45
C ASN A 98 3.86 -20.05 8.65
N LEU A 99 3.68 -21.02 7.76
CA LEU A 99 2.61 -22.01 7.86
C LEU A 99 2.89 -23.09 8.91
N GLU A 100 4.13 -23.17 9.41
CA GLU A 100 4.54 -24.13 10.44
C GLU A 100 4.40 -23.57 11.86
N ASP A 101 4.20 -22.25 11.99
CA ASP A 101 3.97 -21.58 13.28
C ASP A 101 2.56 -20.99 13.33
N ASP A 102 1.61 -21.84 13.74
CA ASP A 102 0.20 -21.49 13.94
C ASP A 102 -0.02 -20.45 15.06
N GLN A 103 1.01 -20.16 15.88
CA GLN A 103 0.93 -19.17 16.97
C GLN A 103 1.40 -17.78 16.52
N ALA A 104 2.10 -17.66 15.38
CA ALA A 104 2.53 -16.38 14.89
C ALA A 104 1.32 -15.54 14.45
N GLU A 105 1.24 -14.29 14.93
CA GLU A 105 0.20 -13.36 14.52
C GLU A 105 0.38 -12.97 13.04
N PRO A 106 -0.69 -13.00 12.22
CA PRO A 106 -0.57 -12.66 10.82
C PRO A 106 -0.19 -11.19 10.65
N GLU A 107 0.81 -10.95 9.81
CA GLU A 107 1.25 -9.61 9.47
C GLU A 107 0.18 -8.89 8.65
N THR A 108 -0.04 -7.60 8.91
CA THR A 108 -0.92 -6.77 8.08
C THR A 108 -0.09 -6.00 7.06
N LEU A 109 -0.37 -6.25 5.80
CA LEU A 109 0.37 -5.77 4.64
C LEU A 109 -0.51 -4.89 3.74
N ALA A 110 0.13 -4.03 2.96
CA ALA A 110 -0.50 -3.27 1.89
C ALA A 110 0.12 -3.68 0.55
N MET A 111 -0.74 -4.02 -0.41
CA MET A 111 -0.36 -4.02 -1.82
C MET A 111 -0.42 -2.58 -2.32
N VAL A 112 0.67 -2.08 -2.89
CA VAL A 112 0.78 -0.70 -3.33
C VAL A 112 1.36 -0.61 -4.75
N SER A 113 0.92 0.38 -5.51
CA SER A 113 1.57 0.82 -6.74
C SER A 113 2.52 1.96 -6.40
N ARG A 114 3.83 1.72 -6.49
CA ARG A 114 4.84 2.72 -6.14
C ARG A 114 4.96 3.74 -7.27
N TYR A 115 5.01 5.01 -6.90
CA TYR A 115 5.39 6.06 -7.82
C TYR A 115 6.89 5.95 -8.15
N SER A 116 7.30 6.54 -9.27
CA SER A 116 8.72 6.64 -9.59
C SER A 116 9.49 7.42 -8.51
N LYS A 117 10.81 7.28 -8.53
CA LYS A 117 11.67 8.23 -7.79
C LYS A 117 11.37 9.67 -8.24
N PRO A 118 11.48 10.66 -7.34
CA PRO A 118 11.33 12.06 -7.69
C PRO A 118 12.29 12.47 -8.81
N ASP A 119 11.84 13.38 -9.68
CA ASP A 119 12.72 14.05 -10.64
C ASP A 119 13.82 14.81 -9.89
N ALA A 120 15.06 14.35 -10.04
CA ALA A 120 16.19 14.86 -9.27
C ALA A 120 16.55 16.31 -9.65
N GLN A 121 16.33 16.72 -10.90
CA GLN A 121 16.62 18.07 -11.37
C GLN A 121 15.59 19.04 -10.81
N LEU A 122 14.30 18.71 -10.92
CA LEU A 122 13.22 19.54 -10.38
C LEU A 122 13.30 19.65 -8.85
N LEU A 123 13.63 18.55 -8.17
CA LEU A 123 13.81 18.56 -6.71
C LEU A 123 14.97 19.47 -6.31
N LYS A 124 16.08 19.46 -7.07
CA LYS A 124 17.23 20.32 -6.84
C LYS A 124 16.89 21.80 -7.10
N ASP A 125 16.29 22.10 -8.24
CA ASP A 125 15.97 23.47 -8.66
C ASP A 125 14.91 24.13 -7.77
N SER A 126 14.04 23.32 -7.17
CA SER A 126 13.04 23.77 -6.20
C SER A 126 13.52 23.77 -4.75
N PHE A 127 14.81 23.50 -4.49
CA PHE A 127 15.37 23.37 -3.13
C PHE A 127 14.59 22.37 -2.25
N GLY A 128 14.10 21.28 -2.84
CA GLY A 128 13.33 20.25 -2.14
C GLY A 128 11.84 20.55 -1.99
N THR A 129 11.34 21.65 -2.56
CA THR A 129 9.94 22.07 -2.42
C THR A 129 9.00 21.27 -3.33
N VAL A 130 9.45 20.92 -4.54
CA VAL A 130 8.62 20.23 -5.54
C VAL A 130 9.07 18.79 -5.69
N ILE A 131 8.19 17.86 -5.36
CA ILE A 131 8.36 16.42 -5.57
C ILE A 131 7.49 16.03 -6.77
N SER A 132 8.12 15.77 -7.91
CA SER A 132 7.44 15.24 -9.09
C SER A 132 7.78 13.77 -9.27
N CYS A 133 6.76 12.92 -9.19
CA CYS A 133 6.88 11.49 -9.45
C CYS A 133 5.90 11.08 -10.54
N LYS A 134 6.21 9.98 -11.25
CA LYS A 134 5.33 9.38 -12.26
C LYS A 134 4.57 8.21 -11.65
N TYR A 135 3.26 8.14 -11.91
CA TYR A 135 2.47 6.97 -11.56
C TYR A 135 2.81 5.81 -12.49
N GLN A 136 2.98 4.60 -11.95
CA GLN A 136 3.42 3.42 -12.72
C GLN A 136 2.41 2.27 -12.70
N GLY A 137 1.27 2.43 -12.01
CA GLY A 137 0.21 1.42 -12.01
C GLY A 137 0.70 0.01 -11.64
N ALA A 138 0.31 -0.97 -12.44
CA ALA A 138 0.67 -2.36 -12.25
C ALA A 138 2.17 -2.65 -12.48
N ASP A 139 2.89 -1.79 -13.18
CA ASP A 139 4.29 -2.02 -13.54
C ASP A 139 5.25 -1.88 -12.35
N ASN A 140 4.78 -1.32 -11.24
CA ASN A 140 5.58 -1.13 -10.02
C ASN A 140 4.80 -1.48 -8.76
N LEU A 141 4.15 -2.66 -8.76
CA LEU A 141 3.54 -3.20 -7.56
C LEU A 141 4.60 -3.63 -6.53
N ALA A 142 4.29 -3.39 -5.26
CA ALA A 142 5.10 -3.82 -4.14
C ALA A 142 4.20 -4.12 -2.94
N VAL A 143 4.72 -4.95 -2.04
CA VAL A 143 4.13 -5.19 -0.73
C VAL A 143 4.94 -4.45 0.32
N ILE A 144 4.26 -3.76 1.24
CA ILE A 144 4.86 -3.08 2.39
C ILE A 144 4.09 -3.39 3.68
N PRO A 145 4.75 -3.39 4.84
CA PRO A 145 4.06 -3.39 6.13
C PRO A 145 3.18 -2.15 6.27
N VAL A 146 1.96 -2.29 6.80
CA VAL A 146 1.07 -1.12 6.98
C VAL A 146 1.65 -0.07 7.93
N LYS A 147 2.52 -0.48 8.85
CA LYS A 147 3.19 0.43 9.80
C LYS A 147 4.25 1.31 9.14
N ASP A 148 4.66 1.03 7.90
CA ASP A 148 5.52 1.91 7.12
C ASP A 148 4.78 3.10 6.52
N ILE A 149 3.44 3.04 6.46
CA ILE A 149 2.58 4.12 5.98
C ILE A 149 2.50 5.22 7.06
N LYS A 150 2.98 6.42 6.73
CA LYS A 150 3.10 7.53 7.69
C LYS A 150 2.00 8.58 7.54
N SER A 151 1.57 8.85 6.32
CA SER A 151 0.52 9.83 6.06
C SER A 151 -0.16 9.62 4.71
N VAL A 152 -1.42 9.99 4.62
CA VAL A 152 -2.11 10.23 3.34
C VAL A 152 -1.59 11.53 2.73
N VAL A 153 -1.34 11.52 1.43
CA VAL A 153 -0.86 12.67 0.64
C VAL A 153 -1.73 12.89 -0.59
N GLY A 154 -1.78 14.13 -1.08
CA GLY A 154 -2.36 14.43 -2.40
C GLY A 154 -1.28 14.32 -3.48
N MET A 155 -1.57 13.57 -4.55
CA MET A 155 -0.69 13.48 -5.73
C MET A 155 -1.42 14.06 -6.93
N VAL A 156 -1.02 15.26 -7.37
CA VAL A 156 -1.64 15.92 -8.53
C VAL A 156 -1.13 15.25 -9.82
N PRO A 157 -2.01 14.76 -10.70
CA PRO A 157 -1.60 14.17 -11.98
C PRO A 157 -0.88 15.20 -12.86
N HIS A 158 0.08 14.73 -13.66
CA HIS A 158 0.64 15.54 -14.75
C HIS A 158 -0.43 15.72 -15.83
N SER A 159 -0.59 16.95 -16.31
CA SER A 159 -1.49 17.32 -17.41
C SER A 159 -1.12 16.66 -18.73
#